data_AF-A0A9W7G4Q0-F1
#
_entry.id   AF-A0A9W7G4Q0-F1
#
_cell.length_a   1.000
_cell.length_b   1.000
_cell.length_c   1.000
_cell.angle_alpha   90.00
_cell.angle_beta   90.00
_cell.angle_gamma   90.00
#
_symmetry.space_group_name_H-M   'P 1'
#
loop_
_entity.id
_entity.type
_entity.pdbx_description
1 polymer ?
#
loop_
_entity_poly.entity_id
_entity_poly.type
_entity_poly.pdbx_seq_one_letter_code
_entity_poly.pdbx_strand_id
1 'polypeptide(L)'
;MASQSEVESSHKSSETTNVPVHGWDDLTDGQQLCIEWAWEQDWDQIKGYAKEHGPEVLLGVHREHEKVKKVSVLTLASHYRNPEMVKLTLEAGFDNKGAMYAAAIISMKDSDNSTILRLLLEHGLDPNTDPDPQFEGVVEIFSNLLMLAAERGHIDQAIALLDHGANVNKTVVHPDGHILSPLAFTVNYGAHDICRLFLTRGAIPTTNDVDIVFNFCLQACKGKHPMGLSRDVAIKMFATFLHLGKPDSDVIREGLNSFLPSYRDPTIANITKHYLQGRPFCCYVCEALTAKERDKLHMCPCRNVAYCSRECQVKHWKEHKVLCTGPLNEKGESEAMVKGRHKTGKGAAAGATVVGVAEGGAVATGRKGKKGKKGRGKKK
;
A
#
# COMPACT_ATOMS: atom_id res chain seq x y z
N MET A 1 70.48 -15.02 -11.73
CA MET A 1 69.77 -16.31 -11.88
C MET A 1 68.52 -16.24 -11.02
N ALA A 2 67.38 -16.52 -11.65
CA ALA A 2 66.00 -16.82 -11.19
C ALA A 2 65.70 -16.80 -9.66
N SER A 3 64.51 -16.46 -9.16
CA SER A 3 63.19 -16.38 -9.80
C SER A 3 62.21 -15.64 -8.87
N GLN A 4 61.14 -15.16 -9.47
CA GLN A 4 59.97 -14.49 -8.90
C GLN A 4 59.12 -15.42 -8.00
N SER A 5 58.38 -14.83 -7.06
CA SER A 5 56.90 -14.94 -7.05
C SER A 5 56.28 -13.99 -6.02
N GLU A 6 55.44 -13.10 -6.54
CA GLU A 6 54.51 -12.21 -5.85
C GLU A 6 53.32 -13.02 -5.31
N VAL A 7 52.77 -12.67 -4.14
CA VAL A 7 51.32 -12.74 -3.89
C VAL A 7 50.89 -11.59 -2.97
N GLU A 8 50.36 -10.57 -3.64
CA GLU A 8 49.19 -9.71 -3.35
C GLU A 8 48.80 -9.29 -1.93
N SER A 9 48.60 -7.97 -1.87
CA SER A 9 48.30 -7.11 -0.75
C SER A 9 46.79 -6.88 -0.60
N SER A 10 46.31 -7.05 0.63
CA SER A 10 45.29 -6.24 1.29
C SER A 10 43.99 -5.89 0.53
N HIS A 11 42.95 -6.68 0.76
CA HIS A 11 41.58 -6.17 0.80
C HIS A 11 41.01 -6.35 2.22
N LYS A 12 41.11 -5.28 3.01
CA LYS A 12 40.23 -5.03 4.16
C LYS A 12 39.04 -4.23 3.64
N SER A 13 37.84 -4.76 3.78
CA SER A 13 36.65 -4.02 4.24
C SER A 13 35.36 -4.77 3.84
N SER A 14 34.87 -5.60 4.74
CA SER A 14 33.47 -5.65 5.16
C SER A 14 33.35 -6.80 6.14
N GLU A 15 33.52 -6.47 7.43
CA GLU A 15 33.01 -7.32 8.49
C GLU A 15 31.49 -7.39 8.32
N THR A 16 31.03 -8.45 7.67
CA THR A 16 29.68 -8.95 7.82
C THR A 16 29.54 -9.37 9.27
N THR A 17 28.86 -8.56 10.07
CA THR A 17 28.37 -8.97 11.39
C THR A 17 27.33 -10.07 11.20
N ASN A 18 27.81 -11.31 11.08
CA ASN A 18 26.99 -12.51 11.23
C ASN A 18 26.43 -12.50 12.66
N VAL A 19 25.14 -12.19 12.78
CA VAL A 19 24.37 -12.46 14.00
C VAL A 19 24.34 -13.98 14.21
N PRO A 20 24.60 -14.52 15.42
CA PRO A 20 24.63 -15.96 15.64
C PRO A 20 23.27 -16.59 15.31
N VAL A 21 23.30 -17.66 14.53
CA VAL A 21 22.11 -18.48 14.25
C VAL A 21 21.87 -19.34 15.49
N HIS A 22 20.77 -19.11 16.21
CA HIS A 22 20.39 -19.93 17.36
C HIS A 22 19.78 -21.27 16.90
N GLY A 23 20.50 -22.36 17.13
CA GLY A 23 19.99 -23.72 17.00
C GLY A 23 19.09 -24.09 18.19
N TRP A 24 18.45 -25.26 18.13
CA TRP A 24 17.66 -25.78 19.25
C TRP A 24 18.48 -25.84 20.55
N ASP A 25 19.75 -26.26 20.44
CA ASP A 25 20.68 -26.44 21.55
C ASP A 25 21.12 -25.12 22.22
N ASP A 26 20.85 -23.97 21.60
CA ASP A 26 21.15 -22.65 22.18
C ASP A 26 20.03 -22.13 23.11
N LEU A 27 18.89 -22.83 23.15
CA LEU A 27 17.77 -22.51 24.04
C LEU A 27 18.00 -23.08 25.43
N THR A 28 17.44 -22.42 26.45
CA THR A 28 17.39 -22.99 27.80
C THR A 28 16.45 -24.21 27.83
N ASP A 29 16.69 -25.16 28.73
CA ASP A 29 15.83 -26.34 28.93
C ASP A 29 14.34 -25.93 29.09
N GLY A 30 14.08 -24.86 29.85
CA GLY A 30 12.72 -24.34 30.05
C GLY A 30 12.09 -23.80 28.76
N GLN A 31 12.87 -23.17 27.88
CA GLN A 31 12.39 -22.71 26.57
C GLN A 31 12.14 -23.88 25.62
N GLN A 32 13.01 -24.88 25.61
CA GLN A 32 12.83 -26.10 24.82
C GLN A 32 11.53 -26.81 25.23
N LEU A 33 11.33 -27.04 26.53
CA LEU A 33 10.12 -27.65 27.09
C LEU A 33 8.85 -26.87 26.71
N CYS A 34 8.86 -25.54 26.84
CA CYS A 34 7.70 -24.74 26.45
C CYS A 34 7.36 -24.86 24.95
N ILE A 35 8.38 -24.98 24.08
CA ILE A 35 8.17 -25.18 22.65
C ILE A 35 7.64 -26.59 22.36
N GLU A 36 8.17 -27.63 23.02
CA GLU A 36 7.68 -29.00 22.91
C GLU A 36 6.21 -29.11 23.32
N TRP A 37 5.85 -28.59 24.50
CA TRP A 37 4.46 -28.57 24.95
C TRP A 37 3.55 -27.75 24.02
N ALA A 38 4.10 -26.71 23.36
CA ALA A 38 3.33 -25.92 22.40
C ALA A 38 3.02 -26.70 21.11
N TRP A 39 3.86 -27.66 20.72
CA TRP A 39 3.55 -28.60 19.64
C TRP A 39 2.44 -29.57 20.04
N GLU A 40 2.44 -30.00 21.30
CA GLU A 40 1.44 -30.88 21.88
C GLU A 40 0.14 -30.16 22.25
N GLN A 41 0.13 -28.81 22.15
CA GLN A 41 -0.96 -27.92 22.56
C GLN A 41 -1.27 -27.98 24.06
N ASP A 42 -0.29 -28.34 24.91
CA ASP A 42 -0.43 -28.34 26.36
C ASP A 42 -0.21 -26.93 26.93
N TRP A 43 -1.17 -26.05 26.63
CA TRP A 43 -1.13 -24.64 27.02
C TRP A 43 -1.22 -24.44 28.53
N ASP A 44 -1.89 -25.34 29.25
CA ASP A 44 -2.02 -25.26 30.70
C ASP A 44 -0.70 -25.59 31.40
N GLN A 45 0.03 -26.59 30.91
CA GLN A 45 1.37 -26.89 31.39
C GLN A 45 2.35 -25.73 31.15
N ILE A 46 2.31 -25.12 29.96
CA ILE A 46 3.13 -23.93 29.66
C ILE A 46 2.81 -22.77 30.63
N LYS A 47 1.53 -22.48 30.85
CA LYS A 47 1.10 -21.43 31.79
C LYS A 47 1.57 -21.70 33.22
N GLY A 48 1.45 -22.94 33.68
CA GLY A 48 1.91 -23.36 35.00
C GLY A 48 3.43 -23.19 35.15
N TYR A 49 4.18 -23.65 34.15
CA TYR A 49 5.63 -23.59 34.15
C TYR A 49 6.16 -22.16 34.11
N ALA A 50 5.62 -21.30 33.24
CA ALA A 50 6.00 -19.88 33.16
C ALA A 50 5.66 -19.10 34.44
N LYS A 51 4.61 -19.49 35.17
CA LYS A 51 4.28 -18.89 36.47
C LYS A 51 5.30 -19.26 37.56
N GLU A 52 5.84 -20.48 37.52
CA GLU A 52 6.80 -20.98 38.50
C GLU A 52 8.23 -20.52 38.19
N HIS A 53 8.63 -20.54 36.92
CA HIS A 53 10.01 -20.35 36.47
C HIS A 53 10.27 -18.97 35.84
N GLY A 54 9.23 -18.14 35.71
CA GLY A 54 9.32 -16.80 35.10
C GLY A 54 8.90 -16.79 33.62
N PRO A 55 8.37 -15.66 33.11
CA PRO A 55 7.86 -15.53 31.75
C PRO A 55 8.93 -15.64 30.64
N GLU A 56 10.20 -15.50 30.98
CA GLU A 56 11.36 -15.61 30.07
C GLU A 56 11.47 -16.97 29.35
N VAL A 57 10.86 -18.01 29.92
CA VAL A 57 10.77 -19.35 29.31
C VAL A 57 9.96 -19.33 28.01
N LEU A 58 9.11 -18.33 27.80
CA LEU A 58 8.29 -18.18 26.59
C LEU A 58 9.05 -17.50 25.42
N LEU A 59 10.26 -16.99 25.67
CA LEU A 59 10.99 -16.15 24.73
C LEU A 59 11.88 -16.93 23.74
N GLY A 60 11.90 -18.27 23.87
CA GLY A 60 12.69 -19.15 23.02
C GLY A 60 12.28 -19.07 21.55
N VAL A 61 13.26 -18.88 20.66
CA VAL A 61 13.08 -18.95 19.20
C VAL A 61 14.24 -19.73 18.60
N HIS A 62 13.94 -20.77 17.84
CA HIS A 62 14.94 -21.48 17.05
C HIS A 62 14.53 -21.52 15.57
N ARG A 63 15.50 -21.87 14.72
CA ARG A 63 15.25 -22.17 13.31
C ARG A 63 15.19 -23.68 13.11
N GLU A 64 14.16 -24.15 12.40
CA GLU A 64 14.09 -25.54 11.94
C GLU A 64 14.94 -25.69 10.65
N HIS A 65 15.94 -26.58 10.68
CA HIS A 65 16.95 -26.72 9.63
C HIS A 65 16.39 -27.07 8.24
N GLU A 66 15.27 -27.81 8.17
CA GLU A 66 14.71 -28.28 6.89
C GLU A 66 13.78 -27.29 6.20
N LYS A 67 13.18 -26.34 6.96
CA LYS A 67 12.11 -25.46 6.46
C LYS A 67 12.39 -23.98 6.60
N VAL A 68 13.55 -23.61 7.18
CA VAL A 68 13.93 -22.22 7.49
C VAL A 68 12.84 -21.47 8.30
N LYS A 69 11.97 -22.22 8.99
CA LYS A 69 10.86 -21.68 9.76
C LYS A 69 11.36 -21.27 11.14
N LYS A 70 10.98 -20.07 11.59
CA LYS A 70 11.14 -19.66 12.99
C LYS A 70 10.08 -20.37 13.82
N VAL A 71 10.52 -21.12 14.83
CA VAL A 71 9.67 -21.88 15.74
C VAL A 71 9.85 -21.31 17.14
N SER A 72 8.73 -21.08 17.80
CA SER A 72 8.58 -20.47 19.13
C SER A 72 7.17 -20.74 19.64
N VAL A 73 6.96 -20.55 20.95
CA VAL A 73 5.63 -20.57 21.57
C VAL A 73 4.68 -19.61 20.83
N LEU A 74 5.15 -18.39 20.50
CA LEU A 74 4.35 -17.40 19.77
C LEU A 74 3.86 -17.91 18.41
N THR A 75 4.76 -18.45 17.59
CA THR A 75 4.41 -18.94 16.24
C THR A 75 3.51 -20.17 16.26
N LEU A 76 3.65 -21.04 17.27
CA LEU A 76 2.80 -22.22 17.46
C LEU A 76 1.42 -21.81 17.99
N ALA A 77 1.36 -20.90 18.96
CA ALA A 77 0.11 -20.33 19.43
C ALA A 77 -0.68 -19.66 18.30
N SER A 78 -0.02 -18.92 17.40
CA SER A 78 -0.66 -18.39 16.20
C SER A 78 -1.15 -19.46 15.24
N HIS A 79 -0.39 -20.55 15.06
CA HIS A 79 -0.75 -21.68 14.21
C HIS A 79 -2.00 -22.41 14.71
N TYR A 80 -2.07 -22.64 16.02
CA TYR A 80 -3.20 -23.29 16.69
C TYR A 80 -4.31 -22.31 17.10
N ARG A 81 -4.27 -21.05 16.62
CA ARG A 81 -5.30 -20.02 16.86
C ARG A 81 -5.58 -19.78 18.35
N ASN A 82 -4.53 -19.74 19.17
CA ASN A 82 -4.60 -19.50 20.60
C ASN A 82 -4.22 -18.03 20.94
N PRO A 83 -5.18 -17.07 20.92
CA PRO A 83 -4.89 -15.67 21.21
C PRO A 83 -4.50 -15.41 22.67
N GLU A 84 -4.94 -16.26 23.61
CA GLU A 84 -4.54 -16.15 25.02
C GLU A 84 -3.03 -16.41 25.16
N MET A 85 -2.53 -17.47 24.51
CA MET A 85 -1.10 -17.80 24.56
C MET A 85 -0.23 -16.82 23.77
N VAL A 86 -0.74 -16.31 22.64
CA VAL A 86 -0.09 -15.18 21.94
C VAL A 86 0.04 -13.99 22.87
N LYS A 87 -1.05 -13.60 23.53
CA LYS A 87 -1.05 -12.45 24.45
C LYS A 87 -0.07 -12.66 25.61
N LEU A 88 -0.10 -13.82 26.26
CA LEU A 88 0.82 -14.13 27.37
C LEU A 88 2.29 -14.09 26.94
N THR A 89 2.60 -14.61 25.74
CA THR A 89 3.96 -14.58 25.20
C THR A 89 4.40 -13.14 24.89
N LEU A 90 3.52 -12.29 24.36
CA LEU A 90 3.83 -10.89 24.10
C LEU A 90 3.96 -10.07 25.40
N GLU A 91 3.12 -10.31 26.40
CA GLU A 91 3.20 -9.69 27.72
C GLU A 91 4.47 -10.10 28.49
N ALA A 92 5.06 -11.26 28.16
CA ALA A 92 6.36 -11.70 28.64
C ALA A 92 7.56 -10.90 28.07
N GLY A 93 7.32 -9.96 27.13
CA GLY A 93 8.36 -9.14 26.51
C GLY A 93 8.97 -9.77 25.25
N PHE A 94 8.25 -10.64 24.55
CA PHE A 94 8.70 -11.23 23.30
C PHE A 94 8.86 -10.18 22.19
N ASP A 95 10.10 -10.01 21.69
CA ASP A 95 10.47 -8.99 20.67
C ASP A 95 11.24 -9.60 19.47
N ASN A 96 11.09 -10.91 19.21
CA ASN A 96 11.70 -11.49 18.01
C ASN A 96 10.89 -11.08 16.77
N LYS A 97 11.29 -9.99 16.11
CA LYS A 97 10.63 -9.41 14.94
C LYS A 97 10.25 -10.41 13.86
N GLY A 98 11.15 -11.33 13.51
CA GLY A 98 10.84 -12.31 12.47
C GLY A 98 9.88 -13.40 12.92
N ALA A 99 9.91 -13.82 14.19
CA ALA A 99 8.91 -14.74 14.71
C ALA A 99 7.52 -14.05 14.84
N MET A 100 7.48 -12.77 15.23
CA MET A 100 6.24 -11.98 15.22
C MET A 100 5.68 -11.82 13.82
N TYR A 101 6.52 -11.54 12.81
CA TYR A 101 6.10 -11.46 11.41
C TYR A 101 5.59 -12.81 10.89
N ALA A 102 6.28 -13.91 11.21
CA ALA A 102 5.83 -15.26 10.87
C ALA A 102 4.47 -15.59 11.53
N ALA A 103 4.33 -15.26 12.81
CA ALA A 103 3.08 -15.40 13.55
C ALA A 103 1.93 -14.59 12.91
N ALA A 104 2.23 -13.38 12.41
CA ALA A 104 1.26 -12.56 11.68
C ALA A 104 0.81 -13.23 10.39
N ILE A 105 1.74 -13.67 9.54
CA ILE A 105 1.43 -14.41 8.29
C ILE A 105 0.59 -15.65 8.57
N ILE A 106 0.98 -16.43 9.59
CA ILE A 106 0.24 -17.63 10.00
C ILE A 106 -1.18 -17.25 10.42
N SER A 107 -1.34 -16.21 11.24
CA SER A 107 -2.65 -15.79 11.73
C SER A 107 -3.55 -15.30 10.59
N MET A 108 -2.98 -14.59 9.61
CA MET A 108 -3.74 -14.06 8.47
C MET A 108 -4.30 -15.15 7.56
N LYS A 109 -3.98 -16.43 7.78
CA LYS A 109 -4.48 -17.51 6.94
C LYS A 109 -6.00 -17.61 6.94
N ASP A 110 -6.63 -17.37 8.08
CA ASP A 110 -8.06 -17.47 8.27
C ASP A 110 -8.67 -16.10 8.59
N SER A 111 -9.88 -15.83 8.08
CA SER A 111 -10.58 -14.55 8.29
C SER A 111 -10.83 -14.24 9.77
N ASP A 112 -11.10 -15.30 10.55
CA ASP A 112 -11.54 -15.20 11.95
C ASP A 112 -10.39 -14.83 12.90
N ASN A 113 -9.14 -14.86 12.43
CA ASN A 113 -7.97 -14.71 13.28
C ASN A 113 -7.42 -13.27 13.28
N SER A 114 -8.30 -12.28 13.02
CA SER A 114 -7.94 -10.86 13.10
C SER A 114 -7.47 -10.43 14.50
N THR A 115 -7.90 -11.14 15.55
CA THR A 115 -7.50 -10.88 16.95
C THR A 115 -5.99 -11.08 17.15
N ILE A 116 -5.41 -12.17 16.64
CA ILE A 116 -3.96 -12.43 16.80
C ILE A 116 -3.15 -11.38 16.04
N LEU A 117 -3.56 -11.03 14.82
CA LEU A 117 -2.90 -9.95 14.07
C LEU A 117 -2.94 -8.63 14.84
N ARG A 118 -4.09 -8.27 15.43
CA ARG A 118 -4.21 -7.05 16.26
C ARG A 118 -3.31 -7.09 17.48
N LEU A 119 -3.27 -8.19 18.22
CA LEU A 119 -2.36 -8.37 19.36
C LEU A 119 -0.90 -8.17 18.95
N LEU A 120 -0.48 -8.76 17.84
CA LEU A 120 0.89 -8.59 17.34
C LEU A 120 1.20 -7.13 17.00
N LEU A 121 0.29 -6.43 16.31
CA LEU A 121 0.43 -5.01 15.96
C LEU A 121 0.45 -4.09 17.20
N GLU A 122 -0.42 -4.34 18.17
CA GLU A 122 -0.50 -3.60 19.44
C GLU A 122 0.78 -3.77 20.28
N HIS A 123 1.46 -4.92 20.14
CA HIS A 123 2.71 -5.23 20.82
C HIS A 123 3.97 -4.98 19.95
N GLY A 124 3.87 -4.13 18.93
CA GLY A 124 5.04 -3.58 18.24
C GLY A 124 5.51 -4.34 16.99
N LEU A 125 4.70 -5.26 16.45
CA LEU A 125 4.93 -5.77 15.09
C LEU A 125 4.93 -4.59 14.11
N ASP A 126 6.04 -4.37 13.42
CA ASP A 126 6.11 -3.41 12.33
C ASP A 126 5.51 -4.03 11.05
N PRO A 127 4.34 -3.54 10.56
CA PRO A 127 3.71 -4.07 9.35
C PRO A 127 4.49 -3.74 8.07
N ASN A 128 5.50 -2.86 8.17
CA ASN A 128 6.42 -2.49 7.10
C ASN A 128 7.74 -3.25 7.19
N THR A 129 7.82 -4.32 7.98
CA THR A 129 8.97 -5.23 7.91
C THR A 129 9.06 -5.83 6.50
N ASP A 130 10.26 -5.86 5.92
CA ASP A 130 10.46 -6.63 4.69
C ASP A 130 10.36 -8.12 5.01
N PRO A 131 9.68 -8.92 4.18
CA PRO A 131 9.78 -10.35 4.30
C PRO A 131 11.27 -10.72 4.17
N ASP A 132 11.87 -11.16 5.27
CA ASP A 132 13.22 -11.73 5.30
C ASP A 132 13.36 -12.70 4.11
N PRO A 133 14.42 -12.62 3.29
CA PRO A 133 14.69 -13.58 2.23
C PRO A 133 14.60 -15.03 2.71
N GLN A 134 14.85 -15.27 4.00
CA GLN A 134 14.78 -16.57 4.64
C GLN A 134 13.34 -17.06 4.91
N PHE A 135 12.31 -16.30 4.53
CA PHE A 135 10.93 -16.80 4.41
C PHE A 135 10.63 -17.45 3.05
N GLU A 136 11.64 -17.55 2.16
CA GLU A 136 11.62 -18.46 1.01
C GLU A 136 11.20 -19.87 1.49
N GLY A 137 9.98 -20.27 1.14
CA GLY A 137 9.41 -21.57 1.49
C GLY A 137 8.32 -21.59 2.57
N VAL A 138 8.11 -20.50 3.33
CA VAL A 138 6.96 -20.38 4.26
C VAL A 138 5.80 -19.61 3.61
N VAL A 139 6.13 -18.71 2.67
CA VAL A 139 5.18 -17.98 1.82
C VAL A 139 5.64 -18.19 0.38
N GLU A 140 4.87 -18.90 -0.43
CA GLU A 140 5.15 -19.08 -1.87
C GLU A 140 5.05 -17.77 -2.68
N ILE A 141 4.74 -16.65 -2.02
CA ILE A 141 4.41 -15.39 -2.65
C ILE A 141 5.22 -14.28 -1.99
N PHE A 142 6.11 -13.66 -2.77
CA PHE A 142 6.77 -12.40 -2.47
C PHE A 142 5.69 -11.33 -2.24
N SER A 143 5.29 -11.17 -0.99
CA SER A 143 4.15 -10.36 -0.58
C SER A 143 4.40 -9.74 0.79
N ASN A 144 3.88 -8.53 0.99
CA ASN A 144 3.76 -7.93 2.31
C ASN A 144 2.39 -8.24 2.92
N LEU A 145 2.19 -7.87 4.19
CA LEU A 145 0.94 -8.19 4.90
C LEU A 145 -0.31 -7.57 4.23
N LEU A 146 -0.21 -6.40 3.58
CA LEU A 146 -1.34 -5.82 2.85
C LEU A 146 -1.70 -6.62 1.60
N MET A 147 -0.69 -7.14 0.89
CA MET A 147 -0.89 -8.01 -0.28
C MET A 147 -1.53 -9.35 0.14
N LEU A 148 -1.11 -9.94 1.27
CA LEU A 148 -1.75 -11.13 1.83
C LEU A 148 -3.22 -10.89 2.20
N ALA A 149 -3.54 -9.73 2.80
CA ALA A 149 -4.93 -9.37 3.09
C ALA A 149 -5.76 -9.22 1.81
N ALA A 150 -5.17 -8.66 0.75
CA ALA A 150 -5.80 -8.49 -0.55
C ALA A 150 -6.07 -9.84 -1.24
N GLU A 151 -5.09 -10.74 -1.27
CA GLU A 151 -5.24 -12.09 -1.83
C GLU A 151 -6.38 -12.86 -1.18
N ARG A 152 -6.49 -12.78 0.15
CA ARG A 152 -7.53 -13.50 0.90
C ARG A 152 -8.87 -12.78 0.95
N GLY A 153 -8.94 -11.53 0.48
CA GLY A 153 -10.15 -10.71 0.59
C GLY A 153 -10.50 -10.30 2.03
N HIS A 154 -9.55 -10.35 2.97
CA HIS A 154 -9.77 -10.07 4.39
C HIS A 154 -9.68 -8.57 4.69
N ILE A 155 -10.78 -7.84 4.46
CA ILE A 155 -10.80 -6.38 4.64
C ILE A 155 -10.48 -5.94 6.07
N ASP A 156 -10.93 -6.66 7.10
CA ASP A 156 -10.67 -6.29 8.49
C ASP A 156 -9.17 -6.38 8.86
N GLN A 157 -8.45 -7.32 8.25
CA GLN A 157 -7.00 -7.44 8.38
C GLN A 157 -6.30 -6.29 7.67
N ALA A 158 -6.75 -5.93 6.46
CA ALA A 158 -6.24 -4.76 5.74
C ALA A 158 -6.47 -3.45 6.53
N ILE A 159 -7.64 -3.28 7.14
CA ILE A 159 -7.94 -2.13 8.02
C ILE A 159 -7.00 -2.13 9.22
N ALA A 160 -6.86 -3.25 9.93
CA ALA A 160 -5.99 -3.34 11.10
C ALA A 160 -4.54 -2.95 10.78
N LEU A 161 -3.99 -3.46 9.67
CA LEU A 161 -2.65 -3.13 9.20
C LEU A 161 -2.49 -1.64 8.91
N LEU A 162 -3.42 -1.04 8.17
CA LEU A 162 -3.36 0.38 7.81
C LEU A 162 -3.54 1.29 9.03
N ASP A 163 -4.41 0.91 9.97
CA ASP A 163 -4.62 1.66 11.22
C ASP A 163 -3.37 1.63 12.12
N HIS A 164 -2.50 0.60 11.98
CA HIS A 164 -1.21 0.47 12.65
C HIS A 164 -0.01 0.91 11.77
N GLY A 165 -0.26 1.73 10.74
CA GLY A 165 0.82 2.40 9.99
C GLY A 165 1.44 1.57 8.87
N ALA A 166 0.79 0.51 8.38
CA ALA A 166 1.21 -0.15 7.15
C ALA A 166 1.23 0.84 5.97
N ASN A 167 2.35 0.89 5.26
CA ASN A 167 2.52 1.72 4.08
C ASN A 167 1.80 1.07 2.90
N VAL A 168 0.66 1.65 2.52
CA VAL A 168 -0.18 1.21 1.40
C VAL A 168 0.54 1.22 0.04
N ASN A 169 1.62 1.98 -0.09
CA ASN A 169 2.43 2.07 -1.30
C ASN A 169 3.72 1.22 -1.23
N LYS A 170 3.90 0.40 -0.19
CA LYS A 170 5.08 -0.45 -0.07
C LYS A 170 5.04 -1.56 -1.13
N THR A 171 5.92 -1.46 -2.12
CA THR A 171 6.06 -2.47 -3.17
C THR A 171 6.99 -3.60 -2.75
N VAL A 172 6.85 -4.75 -3.39
CA VAL A 172 7.77 -5.87 -3.32
C VAL A 172 8.30 -6.18 -4.71
N VAL A 173 9.51 -6.74 -4.79
CA VAL A 173 10.11 -7.18 -6.07
C VAL A 173 9.97 -8.68 -6.14
N HIS A 174 9.28 -9.16 -7.16
CA HIS A 174 9.20 -10.58 -7.48
C HIS A 174 10.52 -11.06 -8.11
N PRO A 175 10.92 -12.34 -7.98
CA PRO A 175 12.20 -12.85 -8.51
C PRO A 175 12.39 -12.69 -10.01
N ASP A 176 11.30 -12.62 -10.78
CA ASP A 176 11.34 -12.33 -12.21
C ASP A 176 11.64 -10.85 -12.53
N GLY A 177 11.80 -10.02 -11.50
CA GLY A 177 12.09 -8.59 -11.59
C GLY A 177 10.84 -7.70 -11.64
N HIS A 178 9.63 -8.26 -11.61
CA HIS A 178 8.41 -7.46 -11.60
C HIS A 178 8.19 -6.81 -10.23
N ILE A 179 7.85 -5.52 -10.25
CA ILE A 179 7.46 -4.77 -9.05
C ILE A 179 5.97 -5.01 -8.82
N LEU A 180 5.61 -5.49 -7.64
CA LEU A 180 4.23 -5.71 -7.23
C LEU A 180 3.86 -4.70 -6.15
N SER A 181 2.79 -3.95 -6.38
CA SER A 181 2.20 -3.05 -5.39
C SER A 181 0.99 -3.71 -4.71
N PRO A 182 0.64 -3.31 -3.47
CA PRO A 182 -0.60 -3.74 -2.84
C PRO A 182 -1.83 -3.42 -3.69
N LEU A 183 -1.83 -2.26 -4.37
CA LEU A 183 -2.94 -1.83 -5.20
C LEU A 183 -3.16 -2.75 -6.42
N ALA A 184 -2.11 -3.05 -7.18
CA ALA A 184 -2.19 -3.98 -8.32
C ALA A 184 -2.60 -5.39 -7.86
N PHE A 185 -2.13 -5.83 -6.69
CA PHE A 185 -2.45 -7.14 -6.15
C PHE A 185 -3.97 -7.32 -5.92
N THR A 186 -4.68 -6.28 -5.48
CA THR A 186 -6.14 -6.35 -5.30
C THR A 186 -6.88 -6.75 -6.57
N VAL A 187 -6.41 -6.29 -7.74
CA VAL A 187 -7.04 -6.56 -9.04
C VAL A 187 -6.86 -8.02 -9.43
N ASN A 188 -5.68 -8.57 -9.17
CA ASN A 188 -5.36 -9.97 -9.45
C ASN A 188 -6.34 -10.93 -8.75
N TYR A 189 -6.79 -10.58 -7.54
CA TYR A 189 -7.70 -11.41 -6.74
C TYR A 189 -9.15 -10.88 -6.72
N GLY A 190 -9.46 -9.82 -7.46
CA GLY A 190 -10.81 -9.23 -7.48
C GLY A 190 -11.27 -8.63 -6.14
N ALA A 191 -10.33 -8.24 -5.28
CA ALA A 191 -10.59 -7.69 -3.95
C ALA A 191 -11.04 -6.21 -4.02
N HIS A 192 -12.23 -5.96 -4.59
CA HIS A 192 -12.75 -4.62 -4.86
C HIS A 192 -12.82 -3.72 -3.62
N ASP A 193 -13.32 -4.25 -2.49
CA ASP A 193 -13.46 -3.45 -1.26
C ASP A 193 -12.09 -3.07 -0.67
N ILE A 194 -11.09 -3.94 -0.82
CA ILE A 194 -9.70 -3.66 -0.40
C ILE A 194 -9.03 -2.67 -1.36
N CYS A 195 -9.27 -2.78 -2.67
CA CYS A 195 -8.82 -1.79 -3.66
C CYS A 195 -9.33 -0.39 -3.32
N ARG A 196 -10.63 -0.28 -3.05
CA ARG A 196 -11.26 0.96 -2.58
C ARG A 196 -10.64 1.47 -1.28
N LEU A 197 -10.44 0.58 -0.30
CA LEU A 197 -9.80 0.93 0.96
C LEU A 197 -8.40 1.51 0.74
N PHE A 198 -7.56 0.85 -0.05
CA PHE A 198 -6.20 1.28 -0.33
C PHE A 198 -6.17 2.66 -1.00
N LEU A 199 -6.99 2.88 -2.04
CA LEU A 199 -7.09 4.18 -2.71
C LEU A 199 -7.59 5.28 -1.77
N THR A 200 -8.56 4.98 -0.91
CA THR A 200 -9.06 5.93 0.10
C THR A 200 -8.02 6.24 1.17
N ARG A 201 -7.10 5.31 1.44
CA ARG A 201 -6.00 5.45 2.41
C ARG A 201 -4.71 5.97 1.78
N GLY A 202 -4.77 6.51 0.55
CA GLY A 202 -3.65 7.21 -0.09
C GLY A 202 -2.75 6.31 -0.95
N ALA A 203 -3.25 5.18 -1.44
CA ALA A 203 -2.56 4.43 -2.49
C ALA A 203 -2.47 5.29 -3.76
N ILE A 204 -1.27 5.37 -4.34
CA ILE A 204 -0.98 6.16 -5.54
C ILE A 204 -0.77 5.19 -6.70
N PRO A 205 -1.67 5.17 -7.70
CA PRO A 205 -1.47 4.40 -8.91
C PRO A 205 -0.15 4.74 -9.62
N THR A 206 0.65 3.72 -9.90
CA THR A 206 1.85 3.79 -10.73
C THR A 206 1.54 3.39 -12.18
N THR A 207 2.48 3.62 -13.09
CA THR A 207 2.40 3.12 -14.48
C THR A 207 2.21 1.60 -14.54
N ASN A 208 2.94 0.85 -13.70
CA ASN A 208 2.81 -0.60 -13.64
C ASN A 208 1.43 -1.03 -13.14
N ASP A 209 0.85 -0.32 -12.17
CA ASP A 209 -0.51 -0.60 -11.70
C ASP A 209 -1.54 -0.37 -12.80
N VAL A 210 -1.38 0.70 -13.59
CA VAL A 210 -2.24 0.98 -14.75
C VAL A 210 -2.17 -0.16 -15.75
N ASP A 211 -0.98 -0.63 -16.11
CA ASP A 211 -0.79 -1.73 -17.05
C ASP A 211 -1.45 -3.02 -16.55
N ILE A 212 -1.26 -3.37 -15.27
CA ILE A 212 -1.87 -4.56 -14.64
C ILE A 212 -3.40 -4.43 -14.63
N VAL A 213 -3.93 -3.27 -14.20
CA VAL A 213 -5.38 -3.00 -14.15
C VAL A 213 -6.00 -3.15 -15.54
N PHE A 214 -5.42 -2.52 -16.57
CA PHE A 214 -5.93 -2.66 -17.93
C PHE A 214 -5.87 -4.10 -18.41
N ASN A 215 -4.74 -4.77 -18.22
CA ASN A 215 -4.56 -6.16 -18.65
C ASN A 215 -5.64 -7.06 -18.02
N PHE A 216 -5.71 -7.08 -16.69
CA PHE A 216 -6.57 -8.01 -15.96
C PHE A 216 -8.05 -7.69 -16.14
N CYS A 217 -8.44 -6.40 -16.10
CA CYS A 217 -9.83 -6.04 -16.32
C CYS A 217 -10.30 -6.35 -17.75
N LEU A 218 -9.47 -6.14 -18.77
CA LEU A 218 -9.83 -6.47 -20.15
C LEU A 218 -9.88 -7.99 -20.38
N GLN A 219 -8.96 -8.77 -19.79
CA GLN A 219 -9.00 -10.23 -19.84
C GLN A 219 -10.26 -10.79 -19.14
N ALA A 220 -10.61 -10.27 -17.97
CA ALA A 220 -11.84 -10.62 -17.26
C ALA A 220 -13.09 -10.27 -18.07
N CYS A 221 -13.12 -9.12 -18.75
CA CYS A 221 -14.21 -8.74 -19.65
C CYS A 221 -14.40 -9.71 -20.83
N LYS A 222 -13.36 -10.45 -21.21
CA LYS A 222 -13.37 -11.52 -22.23
C LYS A 222 -13.61 -12.91 -21.66
N GLY A 223 -13.78 -13.05 -20.34
CA GLY A 223 -13.92 -14.34 -19.66
C GLY A 223 -12.62 -15.14 -19.57
N LYS A 224 -11.46 -14.49 -19.63
CA LYS A 224 -10.13 -15.12 -19.67
C LYS A 224 -9.24 -14.72 -18.48
N HIS A 225 -9.77 -14.79 -17.26
CA HIS A 225 -8.99 -14.44 -16.06
C HIS A 225 -8.58 -15.69 -15.25
N PRO A 226 -7.28 -15.90 -14.98
CA PRO A 226 -6.80 -17.10 -14.29
C PRO A 226 -7.31 -17.22 -12.85
N MET A 227 -7.44 -16.10 -12.13
CA MET A 227 -7.89 -16.08 -10.73
C MET A 227 -9.40 -15.81 -10.56
N GLY A 228 -10.21 -15.98 -11.62
CA GLY A 228 -11.67 -15.90 -11.49
C GLY A 228 -12.29 -14.50 -11.35
N LEU A 229 -11.55 -13.43 -11.67
CA LEU A 229 -12.10 -12.06 -11.73
C LEU A 229 -13.26 -12.01 -12.73
N SER A 230 -14.47 -11.74 -12.23
CA SER A 230 -15.65 -11.60 -13.08
C SER A 230 -15.65 -10.28 -13.84
N ARG A 231 -16.36 -10.23 -14.99
CA ARG A 231 -16.54 -9.01 -15.79
C ARG A 231 -17.09 -7.84 -14.96
N ASP A 232 -18.09 -8.08 -14.12
CA ASP A 232 -18.74 -7.01 -13.35
C ASP A 232 -17.83 -6.47 -12.26
N VAL A 233 -17.08 -7.34 -11.57
CA VAL A 233 -16.08 -6.93 -10.58
C VAL A 233 -14.94 -6.18 -11.27
N ALA A 234 -14.44 -6.66 -12.41
CA ALA A 234 -13.42 -5.97 -13.20
C ALA A 234 -13.84 -4.54 -13.58
N ILE A 235 -15.04 -4.35 -14.12
CA ILE A 235 -15.56 -3.04 -14.49
C ILE A 235 -15.68 -2.11 -13.26
N LYS A 236 -16.18 -2.64 -12.14
CA LYS A 236 -16.27 -1.88 -10.88
C LYS A 236 -14.89 -1.47 -10.37
N MET A 237 -13.94 -2.39 -10.32
CA MET A 237 -12.56 -2.12 -9.89
C MET A 237 -11.89 -1.09 -10.79
N PHE A 238 -12.06 -1.21 -12.10
CA PHE A 238 -11.53 -0.24 -13.06
C PHE A 238 -12.09 1.16 -12.83
N ALA A 239 -13.41 1.28 -12.63
CA ALA A 239 -14.05 2.55 -12.31
C ALA A 239 -13.54 3.13 -10.98
N THR A 240 -13.43 2.30 -9.93
CA THR A 240 -12.88 2.70 -8.63
C THR A 240 -11.44 3.19 -8.74
N PHE A 241 -10.59 2.48 -9.48
CA PHE A 241 -9.19 2.81 -9.69
C PHE A 241 -9.04 4.19 -10.35
N LEU A 242 -9.81 4.49 -11.39
CA LEU A 242 -9.76 5.80 -12.03
C LEU A 242 -10.40 6.90 -11.17
N HIS A 243 -11.53 6.64 -10.52
CA HIS A 243 -12.28 7.64 -9.75
C HIS A 243 -11.54 8.08 -8.49
N LEU A 244 -11.03 7.12 -7.72
CA LEU A 244 -10.36 7.39 -6.46
C LEU A 244 -8.85 7.58 -6.65
N GLY A 245 -8.22 6.75 -7.47
CA GLY A 245 -6.77 6.76 -7.66
C GLY A 245 -6.27 7.89 -8.55
N LYS A 246 -7.11 8.40 -9.45
CA LYS A 246 -6.79 9.52 -10.35
C LYS A 246 -5.38 9.43 -10.97
N PRO A 247 -5.01 8.30 -11.61
CA PRO A 247 -3.72 8.14 -12.26
C PRO A 247 -3.47 9.20 -13.34
N ASP A 248 -2.21 9.45 -13.66
CA ASP A 248 -1.85 10.40 -14.70
C ASP A 248 -2.56 10.09 -16.03
N SER A 249 -3.11 11.14 -16.68
CA SER A 249 -3.93 10.97 -17.88
C SER A 249 -3.15 10.48 -19.09
N ASP A 250 -1.86 10.80 -19.20
CA ASP A 250 -1.03 10.34 -20.30
C ASP A 250 -0.68 8.87 -20.11
N VAL A 251 -0.40 8.44 -18.87
CA VAL A 251 -0.25 7.02 -18.53
C VAL A 251 -1.51 6.22 -18.85
N ILE A 252 -2.70 6.74 -18.52
CA ILE A 252 -3.97 6.10 -18.88
C ILE A 252 -4.17 6.02 -20.41
N ARG A 253 -3.78 7.05 -21.15
CA ARG A 253 -3.88 7.09 -22.61
C ARG A 253 -2.96 6.07 -23.26
N GLU A 254 -1.73 5.98 -22.78
CA GLU A 254 -0.73 4.99 -23.23
C GLU A 254 -1.19 3.57 -22.89
N GLY A 255 -1.65 3.34 -21.65
CA GLY A 255 -2.18 2.07 -21.20
C GLY A 255 -3.37 1.58 -22.03
N LEU A 256 -4.30 2.45 -22.45
CA LEU A 256 -5.37 2.05 -23.38
C LEU A 256 -4.84 1.74 -24.79
N ASN A 257 -3.79 2.44 -25.23
CA ASN A 257 -3.23 2.33 -26.57
C ASN A 257 -2.31 1.13 -26.77
N SER A 258 -1.73 0.60 -25.70
CA SER A 258 -0.94 -0.65 -25.75
C SER A 258 -1.78 -1.86 -26.16
N PHE A 259 -3.12 -1.80 -26.00
CA PHE A 259 -4.04 -2.83 -26.45
C PHE A 259 -4.61 -2.54 -27.84
N LEU A 260 -4.61 -3.57 -28.69
CA LEU A 260 -5.32 -3.60 -29.98
C LEU A 260 -6.79 -3.19 -29.78
N PRO A 261 -7.41 -2.45 -30.72
CA PRO A 261 -8.81 -2.04 -30.62
C PRO A 261 -9.79 -3.21 -30.42
N SER A 262 -9.50 -4.39 -30.98
CA SER A 262 -10.26 -5.64 -30.79
C SER A 262 -10.18 -6.23 -29.38
N TYR A 263 -9.27 -5.71 -28.54
CA TYR A 263 -9.14 -6.06 -27.13
C TYR A 263 -9.85 -5.12 -26.18
N ARG A 264 -10.35 -3.98 -26.65
CA ARG A 264 -10.98 -2.96 -25.82
C ARG A 264 -12.43 -3.30 -25.54
N ASP A 265 -12.76 -3.55 -24.29
CA ASP A 265 -14.15 -3.67 -23.85
C ASP A 265 -14.87 -2.31 -24.02
N PRO A 266 -16.10 -2.26 -24.58
CA PRO A 266 -16.80 -1.00 -24.80
C PRO A 266 -17.05 -0.19 -23.51
N THR A 267 -17.28 -0.86 -22.39
CA THR A 267 -17.55 -0.21 -21.09
C THR A 267 -16.27 0.41 -20.55
N ILE A 268 -15.18 -0.37 -20.53
CA ILE A 268 -13.85 0.11 -20.12
C ILE A 268 -13.41 1.29 -21.01
N ALA A 269 -13.53 1.15 -22.33
CA ALA A 269 -13.18 2.22 -23.27
C ALA A 269 -14.00 3.50 -23.04
N ASN A 270 -15.30 3.37 -22.74
CA ASN A 270 -16.14 4.52 -22.42
C ASN A 270 -15.73 5.18 -21.10
N ILE A 271 -15.51 4.40 -20.04
CA ILE A 271 -15.01 4.90 -18.75
C ILE A 271 -13.69 5.66 -18.95
N THR A 272 -12.71 5.06 -19.63
CA THR A 272 -11.42 5.69 -19.92
C THR A 272 -11.58 7.00 -20.71
N LYS A 273 -12.43 7.00 -21.74
CA LYS A 273 -12.71 8.20 -22.54
C LYS A 273 -13.27 9.33 -21.68
N HIS A 274 -14.23 9.04 -20.81
CA HIS A 274 -14.81 10.03 -19.92
C HIS A 274 -13.78 10.55 -18.90
N TYR A 275 -12.97 9.66 -18.33
CA TYR A 275 -11.86 10.02 -17.44
C TYR A 275 -10.89 11.02 -18.10
N LEU A 276 -10.39 10.69 -19.30
CA LEU A 276 -9.47 11.54 -20.06
C LEU A 276 -10.07 12.89 -20.49
N GLN A 277 -11.41 12.99 -20.53
CA GLN A 277 -12.12 14.23 -20.83
C GLN A 277 -12.44 15.06 -19.58
N GLY A 278 -12.05 14.59 -18.38
CA GLY A 278 -12.44 15.19 -17.11
C GLY A 278 -13.95 15.13 -16.86
N ARG A 279 -14.65 14.18 -17.49
CA ARG A 279 -16.11 14.02 -17.36
C ARG A 279 -16.42 12.91 -16.37
N PRO A 280 -17.45 13.07 -15.53
CA PRO A 280 -17.94 11.98 -14.70
C PRO A 280 -18.35 10.76 -15.53
N PHE A 281 -17.99 9.58 -15.04
CA PHE A 281 -18.36 8.27 -15.61
C PHE A 281 -19.04 7.34 -14.58
N CYS A 282 -18.96 7.68 -13.30
CA CYS A 282 -19.58 6.94 -12.21
C CYS A 282 -20.21 7.91 -11.19
N CYS A 283 -21.06 7.37 -10.32
CA CYS A 283 -21.54 8.08 -9.15
C CYS A 283 -20.36 8.49 -8.28
N TYR A 284 -20.30 9.76 -7.88
CA TYR A 284 -19.19 10.26 -7.06
C TYR A 284 -19.07 9.55 -5.71
N VAL A 285 -20.19 9.06 -5.17
CA VAL A 285 -20.27 8.53 -3.79
C VAL A 285 -20.08 7.02 -3.72
N CYS A 286 -20.67 6.28 -4.64
CA CYS A 286 -20.69 4.81 -4.61
C CYS A 286 -20.16 4.16 -5.87
N GLU A 287 -19.70 4.96 -6.84
CA GLU A 287 -19.12 4.51 -8.11
C GLU A 287 -20.02 3.65 -8.99
N ALA A 288 -21.33 3.61 -8.72
CA ALA A 288 -22.30 3.05 -9.64
C ALA A 288 -22.21 3.74 -11.01
N LEU A 289 -22.17 2.95 -12.08
CA LEU A 289 -22.06 3.45 -13.45
C LEU A 289 -23.38 3.99 -14.01
N THR A 290 -24.51 3.56 -13.43
CA THR A 290 -25.87 3.95 -13.83
C THR A 290 -26.66 4.42 -12.61
N ALA A 291 -27.82 5.03 -12.86
CA ALA A 291 -28.77 5.36 -11.81
C ALA A 291 -29.70 4.17 -11.51
N LYS A 292 -30.26 4.09 -10.31
CA LYS A 292 -31.15 2.97 -9.92
C LYS A 292 -32.39 2.84 -10.82
N GLU A 293 -32.90 3.98 -11.30
CA GLU A 293 -34.19 4.07 -12.02
C GLU A 293 -34.04 4.35 -13.53
N ARG A 294 -32.79 4.50 -14.03
CA ARG A 294 -32.52 4.82 -15.44
C ARG A 294 -31.06 4.53 -15.82
N ASP A 295 -30.80 4.36 -17.12
CA ASP A 295 -29.47 4.04 -17.62
C ASP A 295 -28.42 5.15 -17.46
N LYS A 296 -28.84 6.40 -17.16
CA LYS A 296 -27.95 7.57 -17.10
C LYS A 296 -27.86 8.15 -15.69
N LEU A 297 -26.65 8.51 -15.27
CA LEU A 297 -26.44 9.20 -13.99
C LEU A 297 -27.11 10.58 -13.94
N HIS A 298 -27.42 11.04 -12.74
CA HIS A 298 -27.88 12.40 -12.47
C HIS A 298 -26.68 13.34 -12.40
N MET A 299 -26.47 14.11 -13.46
CA MET A 299 -25.42 15.11 -13.53
C MET A 299 -25.80 16.34 -12.70
N CYS A 300 -24.86 16.84 -11.90
CA CYS A 300 -24.97 18.18 -11.35
C CYS A 300 -25.00 19.22 -12.49
N PRO A 301 -25.69 20.37 -12.35
CA PRO A 301 -25.67 21.42 -13.37
C PRO A 301 -24.28 21.91 -13.78
N CYS A 302 -23.28 21.81 -12.88
CA CYS A 302 -21.87 22.12 -13.18
C CYS A 302 -21.16 21.08 -14.05
N ARG A 303 -21.78 19.91 -14.29
CA ARG A 303 -21.27 18.76 -15.06
C ARG A 303 -19.97 18.11 -14.55
N ASN A 304 -19.42 18.57 -13.42
CA ASN A 304 -18.18 18.03 -12.83
C ASN A 304 -18.40 16.80 -11.94
N VAL A 305 -19.63 16.54 -11.51
CA VAL A 305 -19.98 15.39 -10.67
C VAL A 305 -21.31 14.78 -11.12
N ALA A 306 -21.44 13.47 -10.90
CA ALA A 306 -22.62 12.70 -11.23
C ALA A 306 -23.04 11.82 -10.04
N TYR A 307 -24.34 11.50 -9.96
CA TYR A 307 -24.92 10.72 -8.87
C TYR A 307 -25.86 9.64 -9.40
N CYS A 308 -25.90 8.47 -8.77
CA CYS A 308 -26.85 7.42 -9.13
C CYS A 308 -28.24 7.60 -8.49
N SER A 309 -28.34 8.40 -7.42
CA SER A 309 -29.58 8.68 -6.70
C SER A 309 -29.52 10.02 -5.97
N ARG A 310 -30.68 10.52 -5.55
CA ARG A 310 -30.79 11.71 -4.68
C ARG A 310 -30.11 11.50 -3.32
N GLU A 311 -30.10 10.28 -2.80
CA GLU A 311 -29.42 9.93 -1.54
C GLU A 311 -27.91 10.20 -1.65
N CYS A 312 -27.29 9.71 -2.73
CA CYS A 312 -25.87 9.95 -3.01
C CYS A 312 -25.58 11.44 -3.22
N GLN A 313 -26.46 12.15 -3.94
CA GLN A 313 -26.31 13.60 -4.11
C GLN A 313 -26.31 14.32 -2.75
N VAL A 314 -27.28 14.04 -1.89
CA VAL A 314 -27.40 14.69 -0.57
C VAL A 314 -26.19 14.37 0.32
N LYS A 315 -25.69 13.13 0.29
CA LYS A 315 -24.51 12.73 1.07
C LYS A 315 -23.26 13.57 0.72
N HIS A 316 -23.00 13.78 -0.57
CA HIS A 316 -21.85 14.57 -1.04
C HIS A 316 -22.13 16.08 -1.11
N TRP A 317 -23.39 16.53 -1.13
CA TRP A 317 -23.73 17.92 -1.39
C TRP A 317 -23.09 18.91 -0.42
N LYS A 318 -22.89 18.51 0.85
CA LYS A 318 -22.26 19.36 1.87
C LYS A 318 -20.85 19.82 1.45
N GLU A 319 -20.09 18.94 0.80
CA GLU A 319 -18.75 19.21 0.28
C GLU A 319 -18.82 19.80 -1.14
N HIS A 320 -19.67 19.26 -2.00
CA HIS A 320 -19.72 19.72 -3.39
C HIS A 320 -20.23 21.16 -3.53
N LYS A 321 -21.20 21.60 -2.72
CA LYS A 321 -21.85 22.92 -2.86
C LYS A 321 -20.87 24.09 -2.82
N VAL A 322 -19.73 23.93 -2.11
CA VAL A 322 -18.70 24.98 -2.03
C VAL A 322 -17.78 24.98 -3.25
N LEU A 323 -17.66 23.86 -3.96
CA LEU A 323 -16.86 23.71 -5.19
C LEU A 323 -17.70 23.84 -6.46
N CYS A 324 -19.03 23.80 -6.35
CA CYS A 324 -19.93 23.79 -7.48
C CYS A 324 -19.88 25.13 -8.21
N THR A 325 -19.56 25.09 -9.50
CA THR A 325 -19.51 26.28 -10.35
C THR A 325 -20.88 26.71 -10.85
N GLY A 326 -21.96 26.02 -10.48
CA GLY A 326 -23.31 26.28 -11.00
C GLY A 326 -23.51 25.82 -12.45
N PRO A 327 -24.67 26.12 -13.05
CA PRO A 327 -25.00 25.70 -14.40
C PRO A 327 -23.99 26.20 -15.44
N LEU A 328 -23.65 25.32 -16.39
CA LEU A 328 -22.81 25.69 -17.54
C LEU A 328 -23.67 26.20 -18.70
N ASN A 329 -23.21 27.23 -19.40
CA ASN A 329 -23.81 27.75 -20.63
C ASN A 329 -23.55 26.82 -21.84
N GLU A 330 -24.02 27.20 -23.03
CA GLU A 330 -23.85 26.42 -24.28
C GLU A 330 -22.38 26.17 -24.65
N LYS A 331 -21.47 27.04 -24.19
CA LYS A 331 -20.01 26.92 -24.37
C LYS A 331 -19.34 26.10 -23.26
N GLY A 332 -20.11 25.57 -22.31
CA GLY A 332 -19.61 24.78 -21.18
C GLY A 332 -19.00 25.63 -20.06
N GLU A 333 -19.33 26.91 -19.98
CA GLU A 333 -18.74 27.84 -19.02
C GLU A 333 -19.74 28.20 -17.93
N SER A 334 -19.29 28.27 -16.68
CA SER A 334 -20.10 28.78 -15.58
C SER A 334 -20.06 30.30 -15.47
N GLU A 335 -21.06 30.90 -14.84
CA GLU A 335 -21.07 32.33 -14.52
C GLU A 335 -19.84 32.75 -13.69
N ALA A 336 -19.37 31.88 -12.79
CA ALA A 336 -18.14 32.09 -12.03
C ALA A 336 -16.88 32.15 -12.92
N MET A 337 -16.76 31.24 -13.89
CA MET A 337 -15.65 31.21 -14.86
C MET A 337 -15.65 32.46 -15.75
N VAL A 338 -16.84 32.92 -16.18
CA VAL A 338 -17.00 34.12 -17.01
C VAL A 338 -16.64 35.39 -16.22
N LYS A 339 -17.13 35.53 -14.98
CA LYS A 339 -16.81 36.68 -14.11
C LYS A 339 -15.33 36.76 -13.75
N GLY A 340 -14.65 35.62 -13.61
CA GLY A 340 -13.20 35.55 -13.39
C GLY A 340 -12.40 36.16 -14.55
N ARG A 341 -12.78 35.87 -15.80
CA ARG A 341 -12.15 36.46 -17.00
C ARG A 341 -12.35 37.97 -17.10
N HIS A 342 -13.51 38.48 -16.68
CA HIS A 342 -13.76 39.93 -16.68
C HIS A 342 -12.94 40.68 -15.62
N LYS A 343 -12.53 40.02 -14.53
CA LYS A 343 -11.65 40.61 -13.52
C LYS A 343 -10.18 40.66 -13.96
N THR A 344 -9.72 39.70 -14.75
CA THR A 344 -8.37 39.73 -15.34
C THR A 344 -8.29 40.60 -16.61
N GLY A 345 -9.43 40.93 -17.23
CA GLY A 345 -9.51 41.76 -18.43
C GLY A 345 -9.53 43.29 -18.21
N LYS A 346 -9.57 43.78 -16.96
CA LYS A 346 -9.48 45.22 -16.64
C LYS A 346 -8.18 45.54 -15.91
N GLY A 347 -7.10 45.63 -16.67
CA GLY A 347 -5.83 46.22 -16.21
C GLY A 347 -4.61 45.34 -16.44
N ALA A 348 -4.14 45.24 -17.68
CA ALA A 348 -2.74 44.93 -17.99
C ALA A 348 -2.47 45.19 -19.48
N ALA A 349 -2.07 46.42 -19.81
CA ALA A 349 -1.29 46.70 -21.00
C ALA A 349 0.05 47.26 -20.54
N ALA A 350 1.03 46.38 -20.37
CA ALA A 350 2.45 46.64 -20.62
C ALA A 350 3.31 45.41 -20.26
N GLY A 351 4.06 44.93 -21.26
CA GLY A 351 5.41 44.39 -21.05
C GLY A 351 5.54 42.91 -20.70
N ALA A 352 5.79 42.10 -21.72
CA ALA A 352 6.30 40.74 -21.58
C ALA A 352 7.70 40.71 -20.94
N THR A 353 7.97 39.71 -20.11
CA THR A 353 9.24 38.96 -20.14
C THR A 353 9.05 37.60 -19.51
N VAL A 354 9.61 36.61 -20.19
CA VAL A 354 9.67 35.19 -19.83
C VAL A 354 10.61 35.01 -18.63
N VAL A 355 10.38 33.93 -17.88
CA VAL A 355 11.36 33.00 -17.25
C VAL A 355 10.99 32.68 -15.80
N GLY A 356 10.92 31.38 -15.51
CA GLY A 356 11.60 30.84 -14.33
C GLY A 356 10.74 30.50 -13.14
N VAL A 357 10.48 29.20 -13.01
CA VAL A 357 10.29 28.46 -11.76
C VAL A 357 11.25 28.96 -10.66
N ALA A 358 10.74 29.19 -9.45
CA ALA A 358 11.35 28.66 -8.21
C ALA A 358 10.49 28.96 -6.98
N GLU A 359 10.20 27.87 -6.28
CA GLU A 359 9.83 27.80 -4.88
C GLU A 359 10.85 28.52 -3.98
N GLY A 360 10.38 29.02 -2.84
CA GLY A 360 11.21 29.65 -1.82
C GLY A 360 10.74 29.29 -0.42
N GLY A 361 10.99 28.06 -0.01
CA GLY A 361 11.03 27.68 1.40
C GLY A 361 12.32 28.22 2.04
N ALA A 362 12.16 28.99 3.11
CA ALA A 362 13.25 29.54 3.90
C ALA A 362 13.55 28.63 5.08
N VAL A 363 14.79 28.12 5.19
CA VAL A 363 15.45 27.86 6.49
C VAL A 363 16.96 28.10 6.37
N ALA A 364 17.49 28.68 7.44
CA ALA A 364 18.80 29.25 7.66
C ALA A 364 19.97 28.27 7.72
N THR A 365 21.17 28.85 7.57
CA THR A 365 22.46 28.68 8.30
C THR A 365 23.57 28.98 7.29
N GLY A 366 24.71 29.59 7.55
CA GLY A 366 25.35 30.11 8.74
C GLY A 366 26.83 30.31 8.38
N ARG A 367 27.41 31.42 8.85
CA ARG A 367 28.86 31.68 9.06
C ARG A 367 29.82 31.97 7.88
N LYS A 368 30.30 33.23 7.98
CA LYS A 368 31.71 33.69 8.09
C LYS A 368 32.63 33.59 6.86
N GLY A 369 33.04 34.78 6.40
CA GLY A 369 34.20 34.97 5.52
C GLY A 369 34.69 36.42 5.46
N LYS A 370 35.38 36.86 6.53
CA LYS A 370 36.23 38.05 6.70
C LYS A 370 36.95 38.62 5.43
N LYS A 371 37.01 39.97 5.41
CA LYS A 371 38.16 40.90 5.19
C LYS A 371 38.21 41.77 3.90
N GLY A 372 38.51 43.05 4.13
CA GLY A 372 39.14 44.01 3.20
C GLY A 372 38.30 45.29 2.98
N LYS A 373 38.27 46.31 3.84
CA LYS A 373 39.24 47.36 4.22
C LYS A 373 39.56 48.40 3.11
N LYS A 374 39.32 49.69 3.48
CA LYS A 374 39.69 51.00 2.85
C LYS A 374 38.77 51.47 1.71
N GLY A 375 38.38 52.74 1.56
CA GLY A 375 38.62 54.00 2.27
C GLY A 375 37.72 55.08 1.59
N ARG A 376 37.08 55.96 2.36
CA ARG A 376 37.43 57.39 2.58
C ARG A 376 37.02 58.36 1.44
N GLY A 377 36.16 59.32 1.78
CA GLY A 377 35.85 60.57 1.03
C GLY A 377 34.34 60.75 0.86
N LYS A 378 33.57 61.45 1.71
CA LYS A 378 33.51 62.88 2.09
C LYS A 378 33.26 63.86 0.94
N LYS A 379 32.29 64.76 1.21
CA LYS A 379 31.77 65.94 0.46
C LYS A 379 30.59 65.58 -0.47
N LYS A 380 29.46 66.26 -0.42
CA LYS A 380 29.02 67.42 0.37
C LYS A 380 27.50 67.40 0.39
#